data_AF-A0A818TP03-F1
#
_entry.id   AF-A0A818TP03-F1
#
_cell.length_a   1.000
_cell.length_b   1.000
_cell.length_c   1.000
_cell.angle_alpha   90.00
_cell.angle_beta   90.00
_cell.angle_gamma   90.00
#
_symmetry.space_group_name_H-M   'P 1'
#
loop_
_entity.id
_entity.type
_entity.pdbx_description
1 polymer ?
#
loop_
_entity_poly.entity_id
_entity_poly.type
_entity_poly.pdbx_seq_one_letter_code
_entity_poly.pdbx_strand_id
1 'polypeptide(L)'
;MITINWLLGIIIPATLLFIEGSYIYEEESRLCTCTTKKIWTAMYGIITAFVIPFNIVTIIYTTLVCRARRSTRRVRDTGSIVIAVSTNTNINIPNIGREITLIRNMSILLSIILCGGTPYLFLVLWQATTKTDDACFV
;
A
#
# COMPACT_ATOMS: atom_id res chain seq x y z
N MET A 1 -0.50 7.36 -18.88
CA MET A 1 -0.35 6.90 -17.48
C MET A 1 0.28 5.52 -17.38
N ILE A 2 -0.13 4.52 -18.15
CA ILE A 2 0.45 3.16 -18.10
C ILE A 2 1.97 3.18 -18.32
N THR A 3 2.46 3.89 -19.33
CA THR A 3 3.90 4.01 -19.63
C THR A 3 4.71 4.60 -18.48
N ILE A 4 4.18 5.64 -17.82
CA ILE A 4 4.83 6.27 -16.65
C ILE A 4 4.90 5.28 -15.48
N ASN A 5 3.84 4.49 -15.25
CA ASN A 5 3.82 3.50 -14.18
C ASN A 5 4.87 2.39 -14.40
N TRP A 6 5.02 1.94 -15.65
CA TRP A 6 6.07 0.98 -16.02
C TRP A 6 7.47 1.57 -15.86
N LEU A 7 7.68 2.82 -16.31
CA LEU A 7 8.95 3.51 -16.13
C LEU A 7 9.31 3.64 -14.66
N LEU A 8 8.38 4.07 -13.80
CA LEU A 8 8.60 4.14 -12.35
C LEU A 8 8.88 2.76 -11.76
N GLY A 9 8.14 1.73 -12.18
CA GLY A 9 8.33 0.35 -11.73
C GLY A 9 9.68 -0.25 -12.09
N ILE A 10 10.36 0.26 -13.13
CA ILE A 10 11.72 -0.16 -13.52
C ILE A 10 12.78 0.73 -12.86
N ILE A 11 12.58 2.06 -12.89
CA ILE A 11 13.58 3.03 -12.42
C ILE A 11 13.80 2.92 -10.92
N ILE A 12 12.74 2.80 -10.12
CA ILE A 12 12.81 2.73 -8.66
C ILE A 12 13.67 1.53 -8.19
N PRO A 13 13.43 0.29 -8.62
CA PRO A 13 14.31 -0.81 -8.24
C PRO A 13 15.69 -0.71 -8.90
N ALA A 14 15.79 -0.15 -10.11
CA ALA A 14 17.08 0.00 -10.79
C ALA A 14 18.07 0.89 -10.03
N THR A 15 17.62 1.86 -9.22
CA THR A 15 18.54 2.68 -8.42
C THR A 15 19.36 1.85 -7.43
N LEU A 16 18.84 0.71 -6.97
CA LEU A 16 19.59 -0.18 -6.07
C LEU A 16 20.80 -0.81 -6.77
N LEU A 17 20.78 -1.00 -8.09
CA LEU A 17 21.91 -1.57 -8.84
C LEU A 17 23.14 -0.66 -8.84
N PHE A 18 22.95 0.65 -8.65
CA PHE A 18 24.04 1.62 -8.61
C PHE A 18 24.62 1.82 -7.20
N ILE A 19 24.06 1.16 -6.18
CA ILE A 19 24.55 1.21 -4.80
C ILE A 19 25.42 -0.01 -4.55
N GLU A 20 26.69 0.20 -4.24
CA GLU A 20 27.64 -0.89 -4.04
C GLU A 20 27.24 -1.80 -2.86
N GLY A 21 27.22 -3.12 -3.09
CA GLY A 21 26.85 -4.12 -2.10
C GLY A 21 25.38 -4.07 -1.67
N SER A 22 24.49 -3.53 -2.50
CA SER A 22 23.04 -3.54 -2.28
C SER A 22 22.42 -4.92 -2.48
N TYR A 23 22.86 -5.65 -3.50
CA TYR A 23 22.49 -7.03 -3.75
C TYR A 23 23.58 -7.96 -3.22
N ILE A 24 23.17 -8.93 -2.42
CA ILE A 24 24.06 -9.96 -1.87
C ILE A 24 23.48 -11.33 -2.18
N TYR A 25 24.37 -12.30 -2.39
CA TYR A 25 23.99 -13.70 -2.39
C TYR A 25 23.83 -14.15 -0.94
N GLU A 26 22.63 -14.58 -0.58
CA GLU A 26 22.32 -15.09 0.75
C GLU A 26 22.43 -16.62 0.71
N GLU A 27 23.46 -17.16 1.36
CA GLU A 27 23.81 -18.59 1.27
C GLU A 27 22.72 -19.50 1.85
N GLU A 28 22.05 -19.06 2.92
CA GLU A 28 21.00 -19.81 3.61
C GLU A 28 19.77 -20.05 2.73
N SER A 29 19.40 -19.04 1.94
CA SER A 29 18.22 -19.04 1.08
C SER A 29 18.57 -19.33 -0.40
N ARG A 30 19.87 -19.46 -0.72
CA ARG A 30 20.42 -19.69 -2.07
C ARG A 30 19.85 -18.74 -3.12
N LEU A 31 19.67 -17.47 -2.74
CA LEU A 31 19.09 -16.45 -3.60
C LEU A 31 19.85 -15.14 -3.50
N CYS A 32 19.83 -14.37 -4.59
CA CYS A 32 20.30 -13.00 -4.58
C CYS A 32 19.18 -12.11 -4.04
N THR A 33 19.42 -11.45 -2.91
CA THR A 33 18.46 -10.54 -2.28
C THR A 33 19.06 -9.17 -2.04
N CYS A 34 18.19 -8.18 -1.83
CA CYS A 34 18.62 -6.90 -1.30
C CYS A 34 19.10 -7.09 0.14
N THR A 35 20.29 -6.59 0.44
CA THR A 35 20.88 -6.73 1.77
C THR A 35 20.05 -5.99 2.81
N THR A 36 19.69 -6.68 3.88
CA THR A 36 19.12 -6.09 5.10
C THR A 36 20.22 -5.57 6.03
N LYS A 37 21.49 -5.93 5.78
CA LYS A 37 22.64 -5.58 6.62
C LYS A 37 23.05 -4.11 6.48
N LYS A 38 22.79 -3.48 5.33
CA LYS A 38 23.01 -2.04 5.13
C LYS A 38 21.69 -1.30 5.38
N ILE A 39 21.61 -0.58 6.50
CA ILE A 39 20.39 0.11 6.94
C ILE A 39 19.85 1.05 5.85
N TRP A 40 20.70 1.81 5.16
CA TRP A 40 20.27 2.71 4.09
C TRP A 40 19.60 1.98 2.91
N THR A 41 20.18 0.87 2.46
CA THR A 41 19.63 0.05 1.38
C THR A 41 18.31 -0.61 1.80
N ALA A 42 18.29 -1.15 3.03
CA ALA A 42 17.10 -1.79 3.60
C ALA A 42 15.94 -0.81 3.77
N MET A 43 16.22 0.40 4.30
CA MET A 43 15.24 1.48 4.46
C MET A 43 14.72 1.97 3.11
N TYR A 44 15.59 2.15 2.12
CA TYR A 44 15.17 2.50 0.76
C TYR A 44 14.19 1.46 0.20
N GLY A 45 14.53 0.17 0.31
CA GLY A 45 13.67 -0.93 -0.12
C GLY A 45 12.30 -0.94 0.57
N ILE A 46 12.27 -0.79 1.90
CA ILE A 46 11.01 -0.72 2.66
C ILE A 46 10.17 0.48 2.24
N ILE A 47 10.77 1.66 2.12
CA ILE A 47 10.04 2.88 1.79
C ILE A 47 9.39 2.75 0.41
N THR A 48 10.17 2.33 -0.58
CA THR A 48 9.74 2.29 -1.98
C THR A 48 8.81 1.12 -2.29
N ALA A 49 9.08 -0.07 -1.73
CA ALA A 49 8.31 -1.27 -2.02
C ALA A 49 7.09 -1.47 -1.11
N PHE A 50 7.10 -0.91 0.11
CA PHE A 50 6.04 -1.16 1.09
C PHE A 50 5.36 0.13 1.58
N VAL A 51 6.10 1.08 2.16
CA VAL A 51 5.49 2.26 2.83
C VAL A 51 4.72 3.14 1.86
N ILE A 52 5.33 3.49 0.71
CA ILE A 52 4.68 4.35 -0.29
C ILE A 52 3.42 3.67 -0.87
N PRO A 53 3.47 2.42 -1.39
CA PRO A 53 2.29 1.74 -1.89
C PRO A 53 1.20 1.57 -0.83
N PHE A 54 1.57 1.19 0.39
CA PHE A 54 0.63 1.00 1.49
C PHE A 54 -0.12 2.30 1.83
N ASN A 55 0.58 3.42 1.93
CA ASN A 55 -0.05 4.71 2.21
C ASN A 55 -0.97 5.16 1.08
N ILE A 56 -0.56 5.00 -0.19
CA ILE A 56 -1.40 5.35 -1.34
C ILE A 56 -2.70 4.54 -1.33
N VAL A 57 -2.61 3.21 -1.15
CA VAL A 57 -3.80 2.34 -1.09
C VAL A 57 -4.69 2.73 0.07
N THR A 58 -4.11 3.01 1.25
CA THR A 58 -4.86 3.41 2.46
C THR A 58 -5.60 4.73 2.26
N ILE A 59 -4.96 5.75 1.68
CA ILE A 59 -5.59 7.05 1.41
C ILE A 59 -6.74 6.92 0.40
N ILE A 60 -6.51 6.19 -0.69
CA ILE A 60 -7.53 5.95 -1.73
C ILE A 60 -8.71 5.20 -1.12
N TYR A 61 -8.44 4.12 -0.39
CA TYR A 61 -9.46 3.32 0.27
C TYR A 61 -10.28 4.15 1.27
N THR A 62 -9.61 4.91 2.14
CA THR A 62 -10.29 5.76 3.13
C THR A 62 -11.18 6.80 2.44
N THR A 63 -10.69 7.41 1.35
CA THR A 63 -11.48 8.38 0.57
C THR A 63 -12.71 7.73 -0.06
N LEU A 64 -12.58 6.53 -0.62
CA LEU A 64 -13.69 5.77 -1.21
C LEU A 64 -14.74 5.40 -0.16
N VAL A 65 -14.32 4.88 1.00
CA VAL A 65 -15.24 4.53 2.10
C VAL A 65 -15.94 5.77 2.64
N CYS A 66 -15.21 6.88 2.82
CA CYS A 66 -15.80 8.16 3.24
C CYS A 66 -16.84 8.67 2.24
N ARG A 67 -16.57 8.56 0.93
CA ARG A 67 -17.53 8.93 -0.12
C ARG A 67 -18.74 8.00 -0.15
N ALA A 68 -18.54 6.68 -0.11
CA ALA A 68 -19.61 5.70 -0.08
C ALA A 68 -20.52 5.92 1.14
N ARG A 69 -19.96 6.09 2.35
CA ARG A 69 -20.74 6.38 3.57
C ARG A 69 -21.54 7.69 3.47
N ARG A 70 -20.94 8.76 2.92
CA ARG A 70 -21.64 10.04 2.70
C ARG A 70 -22.75 9.91 1.65
N SER A 71 -22.53 9.14 0.60
CA SER A 71 -23.50 8.84 -0.46
C SER A 71 -24.70 8.08 0.10
N THR A 72 -24.45 6.97 0.82
CA THR A 72 -25.49 6.14 1.44
C THR A 72 -26.31 6.92 2.47
N ARG A 73 -25.67 7.82 3.24
CA ARG A 73 -26.39 8.67 4.21
C ARG A 73 -27.37 9.62 3.51
N ARG A 74 -26.97 10.26 2.40
CA ARG A 74 -27.86 11.14 1.62
C ARG A 74 -29.07 10.38 1.07
N VAL A 75 -28.87 9.20 0.50
CA VAL A 75 -29.98 8.39 -0.03
C VAL A 75 -30.95 7.94 1.07
N ARG A 76 -30.47 7.70 2.31
CA ARG A 76 -31.32 7.30 3.43
C ARG A 76 -32.18 8.46 3.97
N ASP A 77 -31.62 9.66 4.05
CA ASP A 77 -32.38 10.86 4.44
C ASP A 77 -33.36 11.30 3.34
N THR A 78 -32.97 11.13 2.07
CA THR A 78 -33.82 11.47 0.92
C THR A 78 -34.86 10.38 0.61
N GLY A 79 -34.63 9.10 0.92
CA GLY A 79 -35.63 8.02 0.76
C GLY A 79 -36.82 8.14 1.72
N SER A 80 -36.62 8.81 2.87
CA SER A 80 -37.70 9.18 3.79
C SER A 80 -38.53 10.37 3.27
N ILE A 81 -37.92 11.26 2.49
CA ILE A 81 -38.54 12.52 2.02
C ILE A 81 -39.07 12.42 0.58
N VAL A 82 -38.52 11.54 -0.27
CA VAL A 82 -38.90 11.39 -1.69
C VAL A 82 -40.20 10.62 -1.91
N ILE A 83 -40.69 9.88 -0.91
CA ILE A 83 -42.09 9.43 -0.95
C ILE A 83 -43.07 10.63 -0.86
N ALA A 84 -42.62 11.80 -0.38
CA ALA A 84 -43.47 12.97 -0.21
C ALA A 84 -43.40 14.02 -1.34
N VAL A 85 -42.38 14.05 -2.21
CA VAL A 85 -42.25 15.13 -3.22
C VAL A 85 -41.70 14.62 -4.56
N SER A 86 -42.62 14.39 -5.49
CA SER A 86 -42.41 14.31 -6.93
C SER A 86 -41.57 15.50 -7.45
N THR A 87 -40.55 15.26 -8.29
CA THR A 87 -40.30 15.99 -9.56
C THR A 87 -38.96 15.61 -10.21
N ASN A 88 -39.00 15.46 -11.53
CA ASN A 88 -37.91 15.26 -12.51
C ASN A 88 -36.55 15.89 -12.15
N THR A 89 -35.72 15.16 -11.42
CA THR A 89 -34.27 15.32 -11.50
C THR A 89 -33.68 13.94 -11.77
N ASN A 90 -32.77 13.85 -12.74
CA ASN A 90 -32.01 12.63 -13.01
C ASN A 90 -31.13 12.34 -11.80
N ILE A 91 -31.71 11.73 -10.77
CA ILE A 91 -31.00 11.25 -9.59
C ILE A 91 -30.19 10.06 -10.09
N ASN A 92 -28.92 10.33 -10.38
CA ASN A 92 -27.96 9.32 -10.81
C ASN A 92 -27.76 8.38 -9.61
N ILE A 93 -28.55 7.30 -9.55
CA ILE A 93 -28.52 6.34 -8.45
C ILE A 93 -27.10 5.78 -8.40
N PRO A 94 -26.33 6.04 -7.31
CA PRO A 94 -24.99 5.52 -7.21
C PRO A 94 -25.06 3.99 -7.26
N ASN A 95 -24.31 3.38 -8.18
CA ASN A 95 -24.29 1.94 -8.36
C ASN A 95 -23.52 1.29 -7.18
N ILE A 96 -24.22 1.12 -6.07
CA ILE A 96 -23.72 0.57 -4.80
C ILE A 96 -23.06 -0.79 -4.99
N GLY A 97 -23.56 -1.62 -5.91
CA GLY A 97 -22.96 -2.94 -6.21
C GLY A 97 -21.53 -2.83 -6.74
N ARG A 98 -21.25 -1.83 -7.58
CA ARG A 98 -19.90 -1.55 -8.08
C ARG A 98 -18.98 -1.06 -6.96
N GLU A 99 -19.47 -0.19 -6.09
CA GLU A 99 -18.70 0.35 -4.96
C GLU A 99 -18.32 -0.74 -3.96
N ILE A 100 -19.24 -1.64 -3.60
CA ILE A 100 -18.98 -2.77 -2.69
C ILE A 100 -17.93 -3.71 -3.27
N THR A 101 -18.04 -4.03 -4.57
CA THR A 101 -17.06 -4.89 -5.25
C THR A 101 -15.68 -4.25 -5.26
N LEU A 102 -15.59 -2.95 -5.52
CA LEU A 102 -14.34 -2.20 -5.50
C LEU A 102 -13.73 -2.14 -4.09
N ILE A 103 -14.55 -1.94 -3.05
CA ILE A 103 -14.12 -1.97 -1.64
C ILE A 103 -13.53 -3.34 -1.29
N ARG A 104 -14.18 -4.43 -1.68
CA ARG A 104 -13.70 -5.80 -1.46
C ARG A 104 -12.36 -6.06 -2.15
N ASN A 105 -12.19 -5.63 -3.40
CA ASN A 105 -10.93 -5.82 -4.11
C ASN A 105 -9.78 -5.00 -3.48
N MET A 106 -10.07 -3.77 -3.05
CA MET A 106 -9.09 -2.94 -2.35
C MET A 106 -8.70 -3.50 -0.98
N SER A 107 -9.64 -4.12 -0.24
CA SER A 107 -9.33 -4.75 1.04
C SER A 107 -8.45 -5.99 0.86
N ILE A 108 -8.71 -6.81 -0.15
CA ILE A 108 -7.85 -7.95 -0.50
C ILE A 108 -6.44 -7.47 -0.85
N LEU A 109 -6.31 -6.42 -1.66
CA LEU A 109 -5.02 -5.85 -2.03
C LEU A 109 -4.24 -5.34 -0.80
N LEU A 110 -4.93 -4.66 0.12
CA LEU A 110 -4.33 -4.20 1.37
C LEU A 110 -3.83 -5.37 2.23
N SER A 111 -4.63 -6.44 2.35
CA SER A 111 -4.23 -7.65 3.07
C SER A 111 -3.00 -8.31 2.45
N ILE A 112 -2.92 -8.41 1.13
CA ILE A 112 -1.76 -8.97 0.43
C ILE A 112 -0.51 -8.14 0.71
N ILE A 113 -0.60 -6.80 0.61
CA ILE A 113 0.53 -5.90 0.88
C ILE A 113 1.00 -6.06 2.33
N LEU A 114 0.08 -6.10 3.30
CA LEU A 114 0.41 -6.30 4.71
C LEU A 114 1.08 -7.66 4.94
N CYS A 115 0.47 -8.76 4.48
CA CYS A 115 1.01 -10.10 4.70
C CYS A 115 2.39 -10.28 4.03
N GLY A 116 2.61 -9.69 2.84
CA GLY A 116 3.90 -9.78 2.15
C GLY A 116 4.97 -8.86 2.73
N GLY A 117 4.62 -7.64 3.12
CA GLY A 117 5.59 -6.63 3.55
C GLY A 117 5.99 -6.73 5.02
N THR A 118 5.11 -7.23 5.89
CA THR A 118 5.36 -7.30 7.34
C THR A 118 6.56 -8.19 7.71
N PRO A 119 6.75 -9.40 7.14
CA PRO A 119 7.92 -10.22 7.42
C PRO A 119 9.23 -9.53 7.08
N TYR A 120 9.29 -8.83 5.95
CA TYR A 120 10.51 -8.11 5.54
C TYR A 120 10.80 -6.91 6.45
N LEU A 121 9.76 -6.16 6.82
CA LEU A 121 9.89 -5.04 7.76
C LEU A 121 10.37 -5.53 9.14
N PHE A 122 9.85 -6.66 9.60
CA PHE A 122 10.31 -7.30 10.83
C PHE A 122 11.80 -7.69 10.77
N LEU A 123 12.25 -8.31 9.66
CA LEU A 123 13.66 -8.68 9.48
C LEU A 123 14.60 -7.47 9.50
N VAL A 124 14.21 -6.35 8.88
CA VAL A 124 15.04 -5.14 8.88
C VAL A 124 15.08 -4.50 10.27
N LEU A 125 13.95 -4.43 10.99
CA LEU A 125 13.92 -3.94 12.37
C LEU A 125 14.76 -4.81 13.30
N TRP A 126 14.66 -6.14 13.15
CA TRP A 126 15.46 -7.10 13.90
C TRP A 126 16.96 -6.89 13.68
N GLN A 127 17.40 -6.77 12.43
CA GLN A 127 18.80 -6.48 12.09
C GLN A 127 19.26 -5.11 12.60
N ALA A 128 18.38 -4.12 12.63
CA ALA A 128 18.69 -2.81 13.20
C ALA A 128 18.93 -2.89 14.71
N THR A 129 18.14 -3.67 15.45
CA THR A 129 18.29 -3.84 16.90
C THR A 129 19.53 -4.66 17.28
N THR A 130 19.88 -5.72 16.54
CA THR A 130 21.04 -6.55 16.89
C THR A 130 22.37 -5.81 16.67
N LYS A 131 22.45 -4.90 15.69
CA LYS A 131 23.67 -4.11 15.45
C LYS A 131 23.94 -3.06 16.52
N THR A 132 22.90 -2.57 17.21
CA THR A 132 23.06 -1.64 18.33
C THR A 132 23.69 -2.32 19.55
N ASP A 133 23.51 -3.63 19.72
CA ASP A 133 24.07 -4.35 20.86
C ASP A 133 25.58 -4.59 20.71
N ASP A 134 26.07 -4.79 19.48
CA ASP A 134 27.51 -4.93 19.18
C ASP A 134 28.29 -3.61 19.36
N ALA A 135 27.61 -2.46 19.31
CA ALA A 135 28.23 -1.14 19.51
C ALA A 135 28.40 -0.75 20.99
N CYS A 136 27.78 -1.49 21.92
CA CYS A 136 27.89 -1.26 23.37
C CYS A 136 28.97 -2.14 24.05
N PHE A 137 29.69 -2.97 23.29
CA PHE A 137 30.79 -3.81 23.77
C PHE A 137 32.17 -3.35 23.27
N VAL A 138 32.41 -2.03 23.29
CA VAL A 138 33.77 -1.44 23.16
C VAL A 138 33.99 -0.43 24.27
#